data_AF-A0A3B9PJ28-F1
#
_entry.id   AF-A0A3B9PJ28-F1
#
_cell.length_a   1.000
_cell.length_b   1.000
_cell.length_c   1.000
_cell.angle_alpha   90.00
_cell.angle_beta   90.00
_cell.angle_gamma   90.00
#
_symmetry.space_group_name_H-M   'P 1'
#
loop_
_entity.id
_entity.type
_entity.pdbx_description
1 polymer ?
#
loop_
_entity_poly.entity_id
_entity_poly.type
_entity_poly.pdbx_seq_one_letter_code
_entity_poly.pdbx_strand_id
1 'polypeptide(L)'
;IKGATPPSPAPAAEPAQASGGDGGADTQQGSRPPTLAEREQAFRERRAAEAEAQAKAEEDAARDAERQRFCEQARNQLGALQSGQRVSRFNAAGEREYLDDAARSAEVGRLQQQIAEHCQ
;
A
#
# COMPACT_ATOMS: atom_id res chain seq x y z
N ILE A 1 -42.88 8.99 -61.87
CA ILE A 1 -42.19 7.68 -61.86
C ILE A 1 -42.21 7.15 -60.42
N LYS A 2 -43.27 6.45 -59.95
CA LYS A 2 -43.50 4.97 -60.00
C LYS A 2 -42.22 4.21 -59.59
N GLY A 3 -42.15 3.29 -58.63
CA GLY A 3 -43.07 2.52 -57.77
C GLY A 3 -42.20 1.62 -56.85
N ALA A 4 -42.69 1.19 -55.68
CA ALA A 4 -43.11 -0.19 -55.38
C ALA A 4 -42.00 -1.26 -55.18
N THR A 5 -42.07 -1.90 -53.99
CA THR A 5 -41.47 -3.13 -53.39
C THR A 5 -41.66 -4.43 -54.22
N PRO A 6 -41.36 -5.69 -53.77
CA PRO A 6 -40.43 -6.34 -52.78
C PRO A 6 -39.68 -7.59 -53.41
N PRO A 7 -39.63 -8.84 -52.83
CA PRO A 7 -38.70 -9.47 -51.84
C PRO A 7 -37.87 -10.70 -52.37
N SER A 8 -37.01 -11.30 -51.50
CA SER A 8 -36.51 -12.72 -51.31
C SER A 8 -36.59 -13.78 -52.46
N PRO A 9 -35.77 -14.90 -52.52
CA PRO A 9 -35.35 -15.78 -51.39
C PRO A 9 -33.98 -16.52 -51.51
N ALA A 10 -33.67 -17.34 -50.49
CA ALA A 10 -32.62 -18.38 -50.31
C ALA A 10 -32.68 -19.52 -51.37
N PRO A 11 -32.01 -20.71 -51.32
CA PRO A 11 -31.09 -21.34 -50.31
C PRO A 11 -29.90 -22.15 -50.91
N ALA A 12 -29.05 -22.75 -50.06
CA ALA A 12 -28.42 -24.09 -50.24
C ALA A 12 -27.43 -24.31 -49.08
N ALA A 13 -27.78 -25.09 -48.04
CA ALA A 13 -27.71 -26.55 -48.01
C ALA A 13 -26.28 -27.09 -48.15
N GLU A 14 -25.70 -27.43 -46.99
CA GLU A 14 -24.79 -28.56 -46.72
C GLU A 14 -25.11 -29.83 -47.55
N PRO A 15 -24.24 -30.86 -47.67
CA PRO A 15 -23.36 -31.37 -46.61
C PRO A 15 -22.03 -32.03 -47.07
N ALA A 16 -21.40 -32.72 -46.11
CA ALA A 16 -20.45 -33.84 -46.24
C ALA A 16 -18.97 -33.44 -46.34
N GLN A 17 -18.03 -34.07 -45.63
CA GLN A 17 -18.01 -35.22 -44.71
C GLN A 17 -16.62 -35.15 -44.02
N ALA A 18 -16.57 -35.19 -42.69
CA ALA A 18 -16.40 -36.38 -41.87
C ALA A 18 -14.96 -36.91 -41.75
N SER A 19 -14.61 -37.18 -40.48
CA SER A 19 -13.58 -38.10 -39.99
C SER A 19 -12.16 -37.53 -39.95
N GLY A 20 -11.41 -37.59 -38.86
CA GLY A 20 -11.58 -38.25 -37.58
C GLY A 20 -10.22 -38.16 -36.87
N GLY A 21 -10.24 -38.01 -35.55
CA GLY A 21 -9.02 -37.90 -34.76
C GLY A 21 -9.37 -37.79 -33.29
N ASP A 22 -9.66 -38.94 -32.71
CA ASP A 22 -9.71 -39.20 -31.28
C ASP A 22 -8.47 -38.65 -30.56
N GLY A 23 -8.65 -38.08 -29.37
CA GLY A 23 -7.56 -37.70 -28.49
C GLY A 23 -7.70 -36.29 -27.90
N GLY A 24 -8.41 -36.20 -26.78
CA GLY A 24 -8.33 -35.03 -25.90
C GLY A 24 -9.68 -34.66 -25.30
N ALA A 25 -10.18 -35.49 -24.40
CA ALA A 25 -11.19 -35.08 -23.44
C ALA A 25 -10.60 -34.05 -22.46
N ASP A 26 -10.44 -32.82 -22.91
CA ASP A 26 -10.48 -31.65 -22.04
C ASP A 26 -11.78 -30.91 -22.38
N THR A 27 -12.86 -31.54 -21.93
CA THR A 27 -14.20 -30.98 -21.94
C THR A 27 -14.11 -29.62 -21.27
N GLN A 28 -14.43 -28.58 -22.04
CA GLN A 28 -14.83 -27.26 -21.57
C GLN A 28 -15.55 -27.41 -20.22
N GLN A 29 -14.87 -27.04 -19.14
CA GLN A 29 -15.56 -26.82 -17.88
C GLN A 29 -16.41 -25.57 -18.07
N GLY A 30 -17.65 -25.79 -18.53
CA GLY A 30 -18.71 -24.81 -18.44
C GLY A 30 -18.77 -24.34 -16.99
N SER A 31 -18.54 -23.04 -16.80
CA SER A 31 -18.51 -22.39 -15.50
C SER A 31 -19.85 -22.62 -14.79
N ARG A 32 -19.93 -23.66 -13.97
CA ARG A 32 -21.07 -23.88 -13.08
C ARG A 32 -21.14 -22.69 -12.12
N PRO A 33 -22.32 -22.08 -11.89
CA PRO A 33 -22.43 -21.01 -10.92
C PRO A 33 -21.93 -21.49 -9.54
N PRO A 34 -21.15 -20.66 -8.83
CA PRO A 34 -20.54 -21.06 -7.57
C PRO A 34 -21.62 -21.46 -6.57
N THR A 35 -21.39 -22.57 -5.91
CA THR A 35 -22.20 -23.13 -4.84
C THR A 35 -22.26 -22.19 -3.64
N LEU A 36 -23.24 -22.39 -2.75
CA LEU A 36 -23.36 -21.57 -1.54
C LEU A 36 -22.11 -21.67 -0.65
N ALA A 37 -21.50 -22.85 -0.56
CA ALA A 37 -20.26 -23.07 0.19
C ALA A 37 -19.08 -22.27 -0.39
N GLU A 38 -18.92 -22.29 -1.72
CA GLU A 38 -17.86 -21.51 -2.40
C GLU A 38 -18.08 -19.99 -2.25
N ARG A 39 -19.34 -19.53 -2.32
CA ARG A 39 -19.67 -18.11 -2.08
C ARG A 39 -19.40 -17.68 -0.65
N GLU A 40 -19.68 -18.55 0.32
CA GLU A 40 -19.41 -18.28 1.73
C GLU A 40 -17.91 -18.24 2.01
N GLN A 41 -17.13 -19.18 1.46
CA GLN A 41 -15.67 -19.15 1.53
C GLN A 41 -15.10 -17.86 0.92
N ALA A 42 -15.51 -17.51 -0.30
CA ALA A 42 -15.09 -16.27 -0.95
C ALA A 42 -15.51 -15.01 -0.18
N PHE A 43 -16.64 -15.03 0.54
CA PHE A 43 -17.00 -13.94 1.44
C PHE A 43 -16.05 -13.85 2.64
N ARG A 44 -15.78 -14.98 3.32
CA ARG A 44 -14.87 -15.03 4.46
C ARG A 44 -13.46 -14.58 4.07
N GLU A 45 -12.95 -15.05 2.93
CA GLU A 45 -11.64 -14.66 2.39
C GLU A 45 -11.57 -13.15 2.12
N ARG A 46 -12.58 -12.56 1.48
CA ARG A 46 -12.63 -11.11 1.26
C ARG A 46 -12.66 -10.33 2.56
N ARG A 47 -13.43 -10.77 3.55
CA ARG A 47 -13.48 -10.11 4.87
C ARG A 47 -12.15 -10.19 5.61
N ALA A 48 -11.45 -11.32 5.51
CA ALA A 48 -10.12 -11.49 6.09
C ALA A 48 -9.08 -10.59 5.39
N ALA A 49 -9.09 -10.55 4.05
CA ALA A 49 -8.19 -9.70 3.27
C ALA A 49 -8.45 -8.20 3.53
N GLU A 50 -9.72 -7.78 3.64
CA GLU A 50 -10.09 -6.41 4.02
C GLU A 50 -9.57 -6.06 5.43
N ALA A 51 -9.73 -6.96 6.39
CA ALA A 51 -9.26 -6.74 7.76
C ALA A 51 -7.73 -6.66 7.85
N GLU A 52 -7.00 -7.52 7.14
CA GLU A 52 -5.54 -7.47 7.08
C GLU A 52 -5.05 -6.18 6.39
N ALA A 53 -5.69 -5.78 5.29
CA ALA A 53 -5.36 -4.54 4.60
C ALA A 53 -5.61 -3.30 5.48
N GLN A 54 -6.71 -3.29 6.23
CA GLN A 54 -7.00 -2.22 7.19
C GLN A 54 -5.99 -2.19 8.33
N ALA A 55 -5.69 -3.33 8.95
CA ALA A 55 -4.71 -3.42 10.03
C ALA A 55 -3.32 -2.94 9.58
N LYS A 56 -2.89 -3.32 8.36
CA LYS A 56 -1.64 -2.85 7.78
C LYS A 56 -1.64 -1.35 7.52
N ALA A 57 -2.73 -0.82 6.96
CA ALA A 57 -2.87 0.62 6.71
C ALA A 57 -2.84 1.44 8.01
N GLU A 58 -3.48 0.95 9.08
CA GLU A 58 -3.44 1.57 10.40
C GLU A 58 -2.04 1.54 11.02
N GLU A 59 -1.33 0.41 10.89
CA GLU A 59 0.04 0.27 11.38
C GLU A 59 1.00 1.21 10.64
N ASP A 60 0.91 1.27 9.31
CA ASP A 60 1.73 2.17 8.49
C ASP A 60 1.43 3.64 8.80
N ALA A 61 0.15 4.00 8.96
CA ALA A 61 -0.24 5.35 9.39
C ALA A 61 0.29 5.72 10.79
N ALA A 62 0.28 4.77 11.73
CA ALA A 62 0.84 4.97 13.07
C ALA A 62 2.36 5.17 13.01
N ARG A 63 3.08 4.35 12.24
CA ARG A 63 4.53 4.48 12.02
C ARG A 63 4.88 5.83 11.38
N ASP A 64 4.11 6.26 10.38
CA ASP A 64 4.28 7.56 9.73
C ASP A 64 4.07 8.71 10.70
N ALA A 65 3.02 8.64 11.53
CA ALA A 65 2.75 9.65 12.55
C ALA A 65 3.87 9.74 13.60
N GLU A 66 4.40 8.60 14.06
CA GLU A 66 5.55 8.58 14.98
C GLU A 66 6.82 9.13 14.33
N ARG A 67 7.08 8.79 13.06
CA ARG A 67 8.20 9.39 12.30
C ARG A 67 8.07 10.91 12.23
N GLN A 68 6.88 11.42 11.88
CA GLN A 68 6.64 12.86 11.80
C GLN A 68 6.88 13.57 13.14
N ARG A 69 6.33 13.02 14.23
CA ARG A 69 6.55 13.55 15.60
C ARG A 69 8.02 13.58 15.97
N PHE A 70 8.75 12.50 15.71
CA PHE A 70 10.19 12.43 15.94
C PHE A 70 10.91 13.54 15.18
N CYS A 71 10.58 13.72 13.90
CA CYS A 71 11.24 14.70 13.04
C CYS A 71 10.96 16.14 13.44
N GLU A 72 9.74 16.46 13.85
CA GLU A 72 9.41 17.77 14.40
C GLU A 72 10.20 18.06 15.68
N GLN A 73 10.25 17.10 16.60
CA GLN A 73 11.01 17.23 17.84
C GLN A 73 12.51 17.39 17.58
N ALA A 74 13.08 16.56 16.71
CA ALA A 74 14.50 16.62 16.36
C ALA A 74 14.88 17.97 15.74
N ARG A 75 14.06 18.50 14.82
CA ARG A 75 14.28 19.83 14.21
C ARG A 75 14.16 20.97 15.22
N ASN A 76 13.19 20.89 16.12
CA ASN A 76 13.03 21.89 17.19
C ASN A 76 14.23 21.89 18.14
N GLN A 77 14.72 20.71 18.55
CA GLN A 77 15.91 20.60 19.38
C GLN A 77 17.16 21.11 18.67
N LEU A 78 17.31 20.80 17.38
CA LEU A 78 18.41 21.31 16.57
C LEU A 78 18.40 22.85 16.53
N GLY A 79 17.23 23.46 16.30
CA GLY A 79 17.06 24.90 16.32
C GLY A 79 17.41 25.52 17.69
N ALA A 80 17.00 24.88 18.79
CA ALA A 80 17.33 25.35 20.13
C ALA A 80 18.85 25.35 20.39
N LEU A 81 19.56 24.30 19.97
CA LEU A 81 21.02 24.22 20.10
C LEU A 81 21.74 25.23 19.20
N GLN A 82 21.19 25.56 18.03
CA GLN A 82 21.77 26.50 17.09
C GLN A 82 21.42 27.97 17.38
N SER A 83 20.47 28.24 18.27
CA SER A 83 19.98 29.59 18.59
C SER A 83 21.01 30.52 19.23
N GLY A 84 22.15 29.99 19.68
CA GLY A 84 23.16 30.73 20.45
C GLY A 84 22.78 30.93 21.92
N GLN A 85 21.61 30.44 22.37
CA GLN A 85 21.25 30.44 23.78
C GLN A 85 22.02 29.38 24.57
N ARG A 86 22.32 29.68 25.84
CA ARG A 86 22.96 28.71 26.74
C ARG A 86 21.95 27.62 27.11
N VAL A 87 22.28 26.38 26.75
CA VAL A 87 21.49 25.20 27.13
C VAL A 87 21.99 24.67 28.46
N SER A 88 21.08 24.39 29.38
CA SER A 88 21.39 23.75 30.67
C SER A 88 20.72 22.39 30.76
N ARG A 89 21.40 21.42 31.36
CA ARG A 89 20.87 20.10 31.69
C ARG A 89 21.16 19.76 33.15
N PHE A 90 20.54 18.70 33.64
CA PHE A 90 20.88 18.16 34.95
C PHE A 90 21.92 17.06 34.80
N ASN A 91 22.95 17.09 35.64
CA ASN A 91 23.97 16.06 35.70
C ASN A 91 23.49 14.86 36.55
N ALA A 92 24.35 13.84 36.70
CA ALA A 92 24.03 12.64 37.47
C ALA A 92 23.79 12.93 38.98
N ALA A 93 24.28 14.05 39.49
CA ALA A 93 24.04 14.50 40.86
C ALA A 93 22.74 15.33 41.00
N GLY A 94 22.02 15.57 39.90
CA GLY A 94 20.81 16.40 39.89
C GLY A 94 21.09 17.90 39.90
N GLU A 95 22.34 18.32 39.69
CA GLU A 95 22.71 19.73 39.61
C GLU A 95 22.60 20.26 38.19
N ARG A 96 22.27 21.54 38.04
CA ARG A 96 22.20 22.18 36.74
C ARG A 96 23.62 22.47 36.23
N GLU A 97 23.96 21.90 35.08
CA GLU A 97 25.16 22.20 34.32
C GLU A 97 24.80 22.83 32.97
N TYR A 98 25.72 23.62 32.40
CA TYR A 98 25.56 24.18 31.06
C TYR A 98 26.32 23.34 30.05
N LEU A 99 25.74 23.16 28.86
CA LEU A 99 26.46 22.53 27.76
C LEU A 99 27.57 23.46 27.28
N ASP A 100 28.80 22.95 27.32
CA ASP A 100 29.93 23.57 26.65
C ASP A 100 29.78 23.49 25.12
N ASP A 101 30.66 24.17 24.40
CA ASP A 101 30.58 24.26 22.95
C ASP A 101 30.87 22.92 22.26
N ALA A 102 31.71 22.07 22.86
CA ALA A 102 32.03 20.75 22.32
C ALA A 102 30.83 19.80 22.40
N ALA A 103 30.18 19.74 23.57
CA ALA A 103 28.97 18.97 23.80
C ALA A 103 27.81 19.47 22.93
N ARG A 104 27.67 20.79 22.78
CA ARG A 104 26.65 21.38 21.88
C ARG A 104 26.90 20.97 20.43
N SER A 105 28.14 21.05 19.95
CA SER A 105 28.48 20.67 18.58
C SER A 105 28.27 19.17 18.32
N ALA A 106 28.61 18.32 19.28
CA ALA A 106 28.39 16.88 19.17
C ALA A 106 26.89 16.55 19.05
N GLU A 107 26.05 17.19 19.87
CA GLU A 107 24.61 16.97 19.85
C GLU A 107 23.96 17.49 18.57
N VAL A 108 24.43 18.64 18.05
CA VAL A 108 24.01 19.16 16.74
C VAL A 108 24.31 18.15 15.64
N GLY A 109 25.53 17.61 15.60
CA GLY A 109 25.91 16.60 14.59
C GLY A 109 25.06 15.33 14.68
N ARG A 110 24.81 14.85 15.91
CA ARG A 110 23.95 13.69 16.17
C ARG A 110 22.53 13.91 15.67
N LEU A 111 21.92 15.06 15.98
CA LEU A 111 20.56 15.39 15.52
C LEU A 111 20.49 15.57 14.01
N GLN A 112 21.49 16.22 13.40
CA GLN A 112 21.55 16.36 11.94
C GLN A 112 21.59 15.00 11.24
N GLN A 113 22.40 14.06 11.74
CA GLN A 113 22.46 12.70 11.22
C GLN A 113 21.11 11.99 11.35
N GLN A 114 20.49 12.05 12.54
CA GLN A 114 19.18 11.42 12.77
C GLN A 114 18.09 11.99 11.88
N ILE A 115 18.08 13.30 11.65
CA ILE A 115 17.14 13.95 10.73
C ILE A 115 17.42 13.48 9.29
N ALA A 116 18.68 13.41 8.88
CA ALA A 116 19.04 12.95 7.54
C ALA A 116 18.63 11.49 7.29
N GLU A 117 18.73 10.62 8.31
CA GLU A 117 18.42 9.19 8.22
C GLU A 117 16.92 8.89 8.33
N HIS A 118 16.19 9.64 9.17
CA HIS A 118 14.82 9.26 9.54
C HIS A 118 13.74 10.24 9.07
N CYS A 119 14.09 11.40 8.52
CA CYS A 119 13.12 12.47 8.23
C CYS A 119 13.02 12.86 6.75
N GLN A 120 13.35 11.91 5.86
CA GLN A 120 13.09 11.98 4.42
C GLN A 120 11.65 11.59 4.10
#